data_AF-A0A0D2DYH6-F1
#
_entry.id   AF-A0A0D2DYH6-F1
#
_cell.length_a   1.000
_cell.length_b   1.000
_cell.length_c   1.000
_cell.angle_alpha   90.00
_cell.angle_beta   90.00
_cell.angle_gamma   90.00
#
_symmetry.space_group_name_H-M   'P 1'
#
loop_
_entity.id
_entity.type
_entity.pdbx_description
1 polymer ?
#
loop_
_entity_poly.entity_id
_entity_poly.type
_entity_poly.pdbx_seq_one_letter_code
_entity_poly.pdbx_strand_id
1 'polypeptide(L)'
;MSPSCKMVNCSKHISRLSSSAVVHFSGIYLSTAGLFQFSPLRFPDLTLSPPCLPSILLIQTASTMRFSTAVFLGLLALSSAAPVALKNKRASVLTTQSYADFQVSDGVAGNALAEVNAKFPINQSDLANVSSDDLKIIKAARVTAEDAETGTGGFNDEIAAAGSGDTTALQNGKIKNKVLKLQLEVLALQIEAAQGDADQAKINEETTKLNKNVSLDKAAAGQKSVGVTDTFSG
;
A
#
# COMPACT_ATOMS: atom_id res chain seq x y z
N MET A 1 -15.34 38.00 58.07
CA MET A 1 -15.04 37.01 59.12
C MET A 1 -16.23 36.05 59.18
N SER A 2 -15.97 34.75 59.05
CA SER A 2 -16.90 33.60 59.15
C SER A 2 -17.86 33.27 57.99
N PRO A 3 -18.17 31.96 57.80
CA PRO A 3 -18.05 31.26 56.51
C PRO A 3 -19.25 30.33 56.19
N SER A 4 -19.03 29.31 55.34
CA SER A 4 -19.89 28.12 55.06
C SER A 4 -21.01 28.32 54.02
N CYS A 5 -21.32 27.40 53.10
CA CYS A 5 -21.18 25.95 53.10
C CYS A 5 -21.21 25.37 51.66
N LYS A 6 -20.69 24.14 51.52
CA LYS A 6 -20.64 23.27 50.33
C LYS A 6 -22.04 22.91 49.79
N MET A 7 -22.15 22.70 48.49
CA MET A 7 -23.04 21.65 47.95
C MET A 7 -22.42 20.96 46.72
N VAL A 8 -22.02 19.71 46.95
CA VAL A 8 -21.93 18.65 45.96
C VAL A 8 -23.35 18.27 45.59
N ASN A 9 -23.67 18.14 44.30
CA ASN A 9 -24.89 17.42 43.92
C ASN A 9 -24.62 16.41 42.80
N CYS A 10 -24.77 15.16 43.20
CA CYS A 10 -24.78 13.95 42.40
C CYS A 10 -26.20 13.77 41.90
N SER A 11 -26.45 13.73 40.59
CA SER A 11 -27.75 13.34 40.05
C SER A 11 -27.58 12.13 39.15
N LYS A 12 -27.88 10.98 39.75
CA LYS A 12 -28.21 9.72 39.09
C LYS A 12 -29.64 9.79 38.55
N HIS A 13 -29.86 8.92 37.56
CA HIS A 13 -31.12 8.49 36.94
C HIS A 13 -31.69 9.42 35.86
N ILE A 14 -31.78 8.88 34.63
CA ILE A 14 -33.08 8.47 34.07
C ILE A 14 -32.88 7.43 32.96
N SER A 15 -33.74 6.42 33.07
CA SER A 15 -34.00 5.22 32.27
C SER A 15 -34.15 5.41 30.76
N ARG A 16 -33.72 4.42 29.97
CA ARG A 16 -34.31 4.04 28.67
C ARG A 16 -34.25 2.51 28.54
N LEU A 17 -35.33 1.79 28.86
CA LEU A 17 -36.39 1.37 27.94
C LEU A 17 -35.85 0.79 26.63
N SER A 18 -35.70 -0.53 26.67
CA SER A 18 -35.64 -1.45 25.54
C SER A 18 -37.01 -1.51 24.86
N SER A 19 -37.07 -1.21 23.56
CA SER A 19 -37.99 -1.83 22.60
C SER A 19 -37.80 -1.27 21.20
N SER A 20 -38.14 -2.14 20.23
CA SER A 20 -38.27 -1.93 18.78
C SER A 20 -37.02 -2.27 17.98
N ALA A 21 -37.09 -2.95 16.84
CA ALA A 21 -38.13 -3.76 16.21
C ALA A 21 -37.37 -4.37 15.01
N VAL A 22 -37.29 -5.70 14.95
CA VAL A 22 -36.73 -6.39 13.78
C VAL A 22 -37.78 -6.35 12.68
N VAL A 23 -37.56 -5.49 11.69
CA VAL A 23 -38.36 -5.48 10.46
C VAL A 23 -37.59 -6.29 9.41
N HIS A 24 -38.07 -7.50 9.18
CA HIS A 24 -37.54 -8.41 8.16
C HIS A 24 -38.14 -8.02 6.81
N PHE A 25 -37.38 -7.31 5.97
CA PHE A 25 -37.79 -6.96 4.61
C PHE A 25 -37.53 -8.15 3.67
N SER A 26 -38.61 -8.83 3.28
CA SER A 26 -38.60 -9.82 2.21
C SER A 26 -38.66 -9.09 0.87
N GLY A 27 -37.51 -8.93 0.22
CA GLY A 27 -37.41 -8.41 -1.15
C GLY A 27 -37.30 -9.54 -2.16
N ILE A 28 -38.42 -9.92 -2.76
CA ILE A 28 -38.49 -10.77 -3.94
C ILE A 28 -38.10 -9.91 -5.15
N TYR A 29 -36.89 -10.10 -5.69
CA TYR A 29 -36.53 -9.60 -7.01
C TYR A 29 -36.85 -10.67 -8.05
N LEU A 30 -37.96 -10.46 -8.77
CA LEU A 30 -38.33 -11.26 -9.92
C LEU A 30 -37.51 -10.78 -11.13
N SER A 31 -36.58 -11.64 -11.53
CA SER A 31 -35.72 -11.52 -12.71
C SER A 31 -36.56 -11.43 -13.99
N THR A 32 -36.45 -10.33 -14.73
CA THR A 32 -36.91 -10.25 -16.13
C THR A 32 -35.72 -10.57 -17.03
N ALA A 33 -35.85 -11.69 -17.74
CA ALA A 33 -34.88 -12.20 -18.70
C ALA A 33 -34.80 -11.27 -19.92
N GLY A 34 -33.71 -10.50 -20.00
CA GLY A 34 -33.28 -9.83 -21.22
C GLY A 34 -32.50 -10.79 -22.11
N LEU A 35 -33.09 -11.18 -23.23
CA LEU A 35 -32.48 -11.93 -24.32
C LEU A 35 -31.29 -11.14 -24.90
N PHE A 36 -30.07 -11.52 -24.50
CA PHE A 36 -28.86 -11.14 -25.22
C PHE A 36 -28.70 -12.07 -26.44
N GLN A 37 -28.94 -11.54 -27.64
CA GLN A 37 -28.49 -12.17 -28.88
C GLN A 37 -26.96 -12.12 -28.96
N PHE A 38 -26.32 -13.24 -28.65
CA PHE A 38 -24.92 -13.48 -29.00
C PHE A 38 -24.83 -13.70 -30.53
N SER A 39 -24.17 -12.78 -31.23
CA SER A 39 -23.67 -13.04 -32.57
C SER A 39 -22.36 -13.84 -32.45
N PRO A 40 -22.20 -14.99 -33.13
CA PRO A 40 -20.94 -15.72 -33.11
C PRO A 40 -19.92 -14.97 -33.98
N LEU A 41 -18.91 -14.38 -33.35
CA LEU A 41 -17.72 -13.91 -34.05
C LEU A 41 -16.90 -15.13 -34.51
N ARG A 42 -16.78 -15.21 -35.83
CA ARG A 42 -16.03 -16.20 -36.60
C ARG A 42 -14.54 -15.96 -36.40
N PHE A 43 -13.86 -16.88 -35.73
CA PHE A 43 -12.40 -16.89 -35.62
C PHE A 43 -11.80 -17.35 -36.95
N PRO A 44 -10.87 -16.59 -37.57
CA PRO A 44 -10.01 -17.14 -38.60
C PRO A 44 -8.93 -18.03 -37.95
N ASP A 45 -8.90 -19.24 -38.48
CA ASP A 45 -7.90 -20.29 -38.35
C ASP A 45 -6.49 -19.72 -38.58
N LEU A 46 -5.69 -19.64 -37.51
CA LEU A 46 -4.25 -19.35 -37.60
C LEU A 46 -3.50 -20.65 -37.39
N THR A 47 -3.16 -21.22 -38.54
CA THR A 47 -2.35 -22.40 -38.76
C THR A 47 -1.01 -22.31 -38.04
N LEU A 48 -0.73 -23.39 -37.31
CA LEU A 48 0.57 -23.88 -36.87
C LEU A 48 1.71 -23.54 -37.83
N SER A 49 2.79 -22.99 -37.29
CA SER A 49 4.13 -23.06 -37.88
C SER A 49 5.17 -23.02 -36.76
N PRO A 50 5.86 -24.13 -36.45
CA PRO A 50 7.01 -24.11 -35.56
C PRO A 50 8.31 -23.87 -36.35
N PRO A 51 9.11 -22.84 -36.04
CA PRO A 51 10.49 -22.78 -36.52
C PRO A 51 11.42 -23.56 -35.56
N CYS A 52 11.89 -24.67 -36.10
CA CYS A 52 13.24 -25.24 -36.01
C CYS A 52 14.17 -24.77 -34.87
N LEU A 53 14.51 -25.74 -34.02
CA LEU A 53 15.73 -25.82 -33.21
C LEU A 53 16.99 -25.50 -34.05
N PRO A 54 18.01 -24.91 -33.41
CA PRO A 54 19.36 -25.35 -33.66
C PRO A 54 20.01 -25.95 -32.40
N SER A 55 20.40 -27.21 -32.56
CA SER A 55 21.39 -27.92 -31.75
C SER A 55 22.66 -27.10 -31.61
N ILE A 56 23.09 -26.81 -30.37
CA ILE A 56 24.45 -26.31 -30.09
C ILE A 56 25.12 -27.25 -29.10
N LEU A 57 25.82 -28.20 -29.70
CA LEU A 57 27.20 -28.59 -29.44
C LEU A 57 27.65 -28.72 -27.97
N LEU A 58 27.64 -29.98 -27.53
CA LEU A 58 28.46 -30.55 -26.49
C LEU A 58 29.95 -30.30 -26.82
N ILE A 59 30.68 -29.55 -25.98
CA ILE A 59 32.15 -29.57 -25.97
C ILE A 59 32.59 -30.20 -24.66
N GLN A 60 32.99 -31.46 -24.78
CA GLN A 60 33.63 -32.25 -23.75
C GLN A 60 35.14 -32.11 -23.97
N THR A 61 35.83 -31.36 -23.12
CA THR A 61 37.30 -31.39 -23.08
C THR A 61 37.73 -32.18 -21.86
N ALA A 62 37.97 -33.48 -22.07
CA ALA A 62 38.81 -34.27 -21.21
C ALA A 62 40.27 -33.85 -21.44
N SER A 63 40.93 -33.36 -20.39
CA SER A 63 42.39 -33.23 -20.38
C SER A 63 42.90 -33.84 -19.09
N THR A 64 43.30 -35.11 -19.22
CA THR A 64 44.15 -35.84 -18.30
C THR A 64 45.53 -35.19 -18.29
N MET A 65 45.89 -34.52 -17.20
CA MET A 65 47.29 -34.31 -16.83
C MET A 65 47.62 -35.22 -15.64
N ARG A 66 48.39 -36.27 -15.92
CA ARG A 66 49.22 -36.97 -14.93
C ARG A 66 50.63 -36.43 -15.11
N PHE A 67 51.24 -35.87 -14.08
CA PHE A 67 52.69 -35.96 -13.84
C PHE A 67 53.07 -35.38 -12.46
N SER A 68 53.75 -36.24 -11.70
CA SER A 68 54.79 -36.01 -10.69
C SER A 68 54.59 -35.07 -9.49
N THR A 69 54.65 -35.74 -8.34
CA THR A 69 54.95 -35.26 -6.98
C THR A 69 56.15 -34.30 -6.90
N ALA A 70 55.92 -33.11 -6.34
CA ALA A 70 56.93 -32.37 -5.59
C ALA A 70 56.24 -31.71 -4.39
N VAL A 71 56.57 -32.22 -3.21
CA VAL A 71 56.22 -31.68 -1.90
C VAL A 71 57.00 -30.38 -1.69
N PHE A 72 56.30 -29.26 -1.51
CA PHE A 72 56.83 -28.08 -0.84
C PHE A 72 55.79 -27.54 0.14
N LEU A 73 56.07 -27.75 1.43
CA LEU A 73 55.43 -27.08 2.56
C LEU A 73 55.76 -25.58 2.48
N GLY A 74 54.75 -24.76 2.22
CA GLY A 74 54.82 -23.30 2.28
C GLY A 74 53.47 -22.74 2.72
N LEU A 75 53.16 -22.88 4.02
CA LEU A 75 51.93 -22.37 4.61
C LEU A 75 52.02 -20.85 4.82
N LEU A 76 51.94 -20.09 3.74
CA LEU A 76 51.68 -18.65 3.78
C LEU A 76 50.17 -18.44 3.82
N ALA A 77 49.62 -18.37 5.04
CA ALA A 77 48.26 -17.90 5.25
C ALA A 77 48.20 -16.40 4.93
N LEU A 78 48.00 -16.05 3.66
CA LEU A 78 47.52 -14.71 3.30
C LEU A 78 46.08 -14.61 3.79
N SER A 79 45.91 -14.11 5.01
CA SER A 79 44.63 -13.58 5.48
C SER A 79 44.27 -12.38 4.61
N SER A 80 43.64 -12.63 3.46
CA SER A 80 42.91 -11.61 2.73
C SER A 80 41.68 -11.25 3.57
N ALA A 81 41.87 -10.36 4.53
CA ALA A 81 40.78 -9.62 5.13
C ALA A 81 40.20 -8.75 4.00
N ALA A 82 39.23 -9.32 3.26
CA ALA A 82 38.40 -8.53 2.38
C ALA A 82 37.82 -7.39 3.22
N PRO A 83 37.85 -6.13 2.74
CA PRO A 83 37.15 -5.07 3.43
C PRO A 83 35.70 -5.54 3.58
N VAL A 84 35.27 -5.74 4.81
CA VAL A 84 33.85 -5.79 5.14
C VAL A 84 33.35 -4.42 4.69
N ALA A 85 32.80 -4.37 3.49
CA ALA A 85 32.09 -3.21 3.01
C ALA A 85 30.96 -3.00 4.03
N LEU A 86 31.18 -2.07 4.96
CA LEU A 86 30.10 -1.53 5.76
C LEU A 86 29.10 -1.03 4.73
N LYS A 87 27.99 -1.75 4.59
CA LYS A 87 26.85 -1.33 3.77
C LYS A 87 26.28 -0.10 4.44
N ASN A 88 26.91 1.05 4.20
CA ASN A 88 26.37 2.33 4.58
C ASN A 88 25.09 2.47 3.76
N LYS A 89 23.95 2.43 4.46
CA LYS A 89 22.66 2.76 3.85
C LYS A 89 22.78 4.11 3.16
N ARG A 90 22.05 4.28 2.06
CA ARG A 90 22.03 5.55 1.32
C ARG A 90 21.60 6.68 2.27
N ALA A 91 22.05 7.90 2.00
CA ALA A 91 21.56 9.09 2.69
C ALA A 91 20.03 9.22 2.52
N SER A 92 19.33 9.71 3.56
CA SER A 92 17.89 9.93 3.51
C SER A 92 17.51 10.79 2.31
N VAL A 93 16.47 10.39 1.58
CA VAL A 93 15.94 11.15 0.44
C VAL A 93 14.62 11.85 0.76
N LEU A 94 13.93 11.40 1.80
CA LEU A 94 12.69 11.97 2.30
C LEU A 94 12.96 12.94 3.44
N THR A 95 12.04 13.88 3.62
CA THR A 95 11.95 14.76 4.79
C THR A 95 10.55 14.63 5.37
N THR A 96 10.42 14.73 6.69
CA THR A 96 9.10 14.78 7.34
C THR A 96 8.28 15.94 6.78
N GLN A 97 7.01 15.68 6.51
CA GLN A 97 6.05 16.62 5.94
C GLN A 97 4.75 16.53 6.74
N SER A 98 3.96 17.62 6.77
CA SER A 98 2.61 17.59 7.34
C SER A 98 1.67 16.79 6.44
N TYR A 99 0.52 16.32 6.96
CA TYR A 99 -0.47 15.64 6.12
C TYR A 99 -0.88 16.50 4.92
N ALA A 100 -1.10 17.80 5.14
CA ALA A 100 -1.47 18.74 4.08
C ALA A 100 -0.47 18.79 2.92
N ASP A 101 0.82 18.56 3.19
CA ASP A 101 1.88 18.61 2.19
C ASP A 101 2.04 17.31 1.40
N PHE A 102 1.90 16.15 2.05
CA PHE A 102 2.16 14.85 1.39
C PHE A 102 0.90 14.15 0.88
N GLN A 103 -0.29 14.55 1.31
CA GLN A 103 -1.55 13.94 0.88
C GLN A 103 -1.79 14.10 -0.64
N VAL A 104 -2.62 13.21 -1.17
CA VAL A 104 -2.97 13.11 -2.60
C VAL A 104 -4.48 13.08 -2.84
N SER A 105 -5.28 13.42 -1.83
CA SER A 105 -6.72 13.27 -1.82
C SER A 105 -7.47 14.33 -2.62
N ASP A 106 -6.87 15.51 -2.81
CA ASP A 106 -7.48 16.60 -3.59
C ASP A 106 -7.32 16.45 -5.10
N GLY A 107 -8.15 17.20 -5.84
CA GLY A 107 -8.04 17.38 -7.28
C GLY A 107 -8.97 16.48 -8.07
N VAL A 108 -8.39 15.64 -8.93
CA VAL A 108 -9.12 14.75 -9.84
C VAL A 108 -8.73 13.30 -9.54
N ALA A 109 -9.72 12.40 -9.52
CA ALA A 109 -9.49 10.98 -9.33
C ALA A 109 -8.94 10.32 -10.61
N GLY A 110 -8.32 9.14 -10.45
CA GLY A 110 -7.85 8.29 -11.55
C GLY A 110 -6.34 8.16 -11.69
N ASN A 111 -5.56 8.88 -10.88
CA ASN A 111 -4.09 8.89 -10.94
C ASN A 111 -3.41 8.78 -9.56
N ALA A 112 -4.12 8.33 -8.52
CA ALA A 112 -3.64 8.39 -7.14
C ALA A 112 -2.30 7.68 -6.93
N LEU A 113 -2.11 6.48 -7.49
CA LEU A 113 -0.87 5.73 -7.30
C LEU A 113 0.36 6.48 -7.85
N ALA A 114 0.21 7.15 -8.99
CA ALA A 114 1.29 7.93 -9.57
C ALA A 114 1.61 9.17 -8.72
N GLU A 115 0.58 9.84 -8.19
CA GLU A 115 0.75 10.96 -7.27
C GLU A 115 1.49 10.53 -5.99
N VAL A 116 1.14 9.37 -5.41
CA VAL A 116 1.84 8.83 -4.24
C VAL A 116 3.30 8.55 -4.56
N ASN A 117 3.59 7.89 -5.68
CA ASN A 117 4.97 7.59 -6.08
C ASN A 117 5.78 8.85 -6.35
N ALA A 118 5.14 9.94 -6.80
CA ALA A 118 5.79 11.24 -6.97
C ALA A 118 6.10 11.92 -5.62
N LYS A 119 5.21 11.81 -4.63
CA LYS A 119 5.41 12.34 -3.27
C LYS A 119 6.43 11.55 -2.45
N PHE A 120 6.56 10.25 -2.72
CA PHE A 120 7.48 9.33 -2.03
C PHE A 120 8.44 8.66 -3.02
N PRO A 121 9.44 9.38 -3.56
CA PRO A 121 10.31 8.91 -4.63
C PRO A 121 11.40 7.93 -4.14
N ILE A 122 11.01 6.82 -3.52
CA ILE A 122 11.91 5.74 -3.10
C ILE A 122 12.34 4.93 -4.32
N ASN A 123 13.65 4.66 -4.42
CA ASN A 123 14.19 3.78 -5.45
C ASN A 123 13.81 2.31 -5.18
N GLN A 124 12.74 1.85 -5.81
CA GLN A 124 12.22 0.49 -5.64
C GLN A 124 13.15 -0.61 -6.20
N SER A 125 14.16 -0.25 -7.00
CA SER A 125 15.20 -1.19 -7.45
C SER A 125 16.30 -1.41 -6.41
N ASP A 126 16.32 -0.65 -5.31
CA ASP A 126 17.38 -0.70 -4.28
C ASP A 126 16.83 -0.53 -2.85
N LEU A 127 15.82 -1.34 -2.50
CA LEU A 127 15.14 -1.24 -1.20
C LEU A 127 16.03 -1.62 0.00
N ALA A 128 17.02 -2.50 -0.21
CA ALA A 128 17.94 -2.93 0.84
C ALA A 128 18.81 -1.77 1.38
N ASN A 129 19.06 -0.74 0.57
CA ASN A 129 19.87 0.42 0.94
C ASN A 129 19.04 1.63 1.39
N VAL A 130 17.71 1.53 1.49
CA VAL A 130 16.86 2.60 2.02
C VAL A 130 17.26 2.91 3.47
N SER A 131 17.42 4.20 3.78
CA SER A 131 17.84 4.66 5.09
C SER A 131 16.80 4.32 6.17
N SER A 132 17.25 4.19 7.43
CA SER A 132 16.31 3.99 8.54
C SER A 132 15.38 5.18 8.73
N ASP A 133 15.81 6.39 8.37
CA ASP A 133 15.03 7.60 8.56
C ASP A 133 13.95 7.74 7.48
N ASP A 134 14.25 7.40 6.22
CA ASP A 134 13.23 7.28 5.17
C ASP A 134 12.17 6.23 5.55
N LEU A 135 12.58 5.06 6.05
CA LEU A 135 11.64 4.03 6.49
C LEU A 135 10.73 4.53 7.63
N LYS A 136 11.27 5.30 8.59
CA LYS A 136 10.47 5.93 9.65
C LYS A 136 9.49 6.95 9.08
N ILE A 137 9.92 7.79 8.14
CA ILE A 137 9.06 8.79 7.49
C ILE A 137 7.91 8.10 6.74
N ILE A 138 8.19 7.04 5.98
CA ILE A 138 7.18 6.25 5.25
C ILE A 138 6.15 5.68 6.23
N LYS A 139 6.61 5.07 7.32
CA LYS A 139 5.73 4.51 8.35
C LYS A 139 4.90 5.57 9.08
N ALA A 140 5.50 6.71 9.39
CA ALA A 140 4.80 7.83 10.03
C ALA A 140 3.71 8.38 9.09
N ALA A 141 4.04 8.65 7.82
CA ALA A 141 3.08 9.11 6.83
C ALA A 141 1.94 8.09 6.60
N ARG A 142 2.22 6.77 6.63
CA ARG A 142 1.20 5.72 6.60
C ARG A 142 0.22 5.85 7.78
N VAL A 143 0.74 6.00 9.00
CA VAL A 143 -0.08 6.17 10.21
C VAL A 143 -0.92 7.44 10.14
N THR A 144 -0.34 8.56 9.73
CA THR A 144 -1.06 9.82 9.57
C THR A 144 -2.15 9.71 8.49
N ALA A 145 -1.90 9.01 7.37
CA ALA A 145 -2.92 8.75 6.36
C ALA A 145 -4.05 7.83 6.88
N GLU A 146 -3.73 6.89 7.78
CA GLU A 146 -4.74 6.09 8.48
C GLU A 146 -5.59 6.96 9.40
N ASP A 147 -4.96 7.85 10.17
CA ASP A 147 -5.65 8.78 11.05
C ASP A 147 -6.50 9.80 10.28
N ALA A 148 -6.04 10.27 9.11
CA ALA A 148 -6.88 11.07 8.22
C ALA A 148 -8.13 10.33 7.71
N GLU A 149 -8.11 8.98 7.71
CA GLU A 149 -9.30 8.17 7.41
C GLU A 149 -10.23 8.04 8.61
N THR A 150 -9.68 7.72 9.80
CA THR A 150 -10.45 7.23 10.96
C THR A 150 -10.53 8.18 12.15
N GLY A 151 -9.63 9.15 12.23
CA GLY A 151 -9.51 10.12 13.31
C GLY A 151 -10.50 11.27 13.16
N THR A 152 -10.55 12.11 14.20
CA THR A 152 -11.47 13.23 14.30
C THR A 152 -11.25 14.23 13.17
N GLY A 153 -12.33 14.61 12.48
CA GLY A 153 -12.28 15.51 11.33
C GLY A 153 -11.68 14.88 10.06
N GLY A 154 -11.40 13.58 10.09
CA GLY A 154 -10.98 12.78 8.95
C GLY A 154 -12.15 12.39 8.03
N PHE A 155 -11.87 11.57 7.02
CA PHE A 155 -12.86 11.20 6.00
C PHE A 155 -14.12 10.55 6.57
N ASN A 156 -14.00 9.67 7.57
CA ASN A 156 -15.17 9.02 8.16
C ASN A 156 -16.12 10.03 8.82
N ASP A 157 -15.57 11.03 9.50
CA ASP A 157 -16.34 12.07 10.17
C ASP A 157 -17.00 12.99 9.15
N GLU A 158 -16.26 13.46 8.14
CA GLU A 158 -16.80 14.37 7.11
C GLU A 158 -17.88 13.71 6.25
N ILE A 159 -17.71 12.42 5.91
CA ILE A 159 -18.73 11.65 5.20
C ILE A 159 -19.97 11.47 6.09
N ALA A 160 -19.80 11.19 7.38
CA ALA A 160 -20.92 11.06 8.30
C ALA A 160 -21.66 12.39 8.51
N ALA A 161 -20.92 13.50 8.62
CA ALA A 161 -21.45 14.85 8.77
C ALA A 161 -22.26 15.31 7.55
N ALA A 162 -21.87 14.88 6.34
CA ALA A 162 -22.62 15.15 5.12
C ALA A 162 -23.99 14.45 5.06
N GLY A 163 -24.21 13.41 5.87
CA GLY A 163 -25.48 12.69 5.96
C GLY A 163 -25.94 12.11 4.61
N SER A 164 -27.12 12.53 4.14
CA SER A 164 -27.65 12.10 2.83
C SER A 164 -27.24 13.00 1.66
N GLY A 165 -26.30 13.93 1.87
CA GLY A 165 -25.74 14.76 0.82
C GLY A 165 -24.91 13.97 -0.19
N ASP A 166 -24.63 14.59 -1.35
CA ASP A 166 -23.70 14.01 -2.31
C ASP A 166 -22.27 14.02 -1.74
N THR A 167 -21.78 12.84 -1.37
CA THR A 167 -20.43 12.63 -0.84
C THR A 167 -19.45 12.12 -1.90
N THR A 168 -19.82 12.10 -3.18
CA THR A 168 -19.01 11.48 -4.25
C THR A 168 -17.57 12.00 -4.25
N ALA A 169 -17.38 13.32 -4.14
CA ALA A 169 -16.03 13.90 -4.11
C ALA A 169 -15.23 13.52 -2.86
N LEU A 170 -15.88 13.42 -1.69
CA LEU A 170 -15.26 12.96 -0.44
C LEU A 170 -14.91 11.47 -0.49
N GLN A 171 -15.76 10.65 -1.10
CA GLN A 171 -15.47 9.21 -1.30
C GLN A 171 -14.29 9.02 -2.25
N ASN A 172 -14.21 9.81 -3.32
CA ASN A 172 -13.06 9.80 -4.22
C ASN A 172 -11.78 10.20 -3.47
N GLY A 173 -11.82 11.27 -2.66
CA GLY A 173 -10.70 11.66 -1.80
C GLY A 173 -10.28 10.57 -0.83
N LYS A 174 -11.25 9.91 -0.20
CA LYS A 174 -11.00 8.77 0.69
C LYS A 174 -10.35 7.59 -0.04
N ILE A 175 -10.76 7.32 -1.28
CA ILE A 175 -10.14 6.26 -2.12
C ILE A 175 -8.68 6.63 -2.42
N LYS A 176 -8.39 7.87 -2.80
CA LYS A 176 -7.01 8.34 -3.01
C LYS A 176 -6.18 8.23 -1.71
N ASN A 177 -6.75 8.60 -0.56
CA ASN A 177 -6.10 8.42 0.75
C ASN A 177 -5.84 6.95 1.09
N LYS A 178 -6.74 6.03 0.73
CA LYS A 178 -6.52 4.59 0.86
C LYS A 178 -5.38 4.10 -0.02
N VAL A 179 -5.26 4.59 -1.26
CA VAL A 179 -4.12 4.28 -2.14
C VAL A 179 -2.82 4.75 -1.51
N LEU A 180 -2.78 5.98 -0.97
CA LEU A 180 -1.63 6.51 -0.22
C LEU A 180 -1.25 5.59 0.94
N LYS A 181 -2.18 5.31 1.86
CA LYS A 181 -1.94 4.46 3.03
C LYS A 181 -1.39 3.08 2.62
N LEU A 182 -2.06 2.40 1.70
CA LEU A 182 -1.71 1.02 1.32
C LEU A 182 -0.40 0.96 0.52
N GLN A 183 -0.11 1.95 -0.31
CA GLN A 183 1.16 2.03 -1.03
C GLN A 183 2.33 2.24 -0.05
N LEU A 184 2.17 3.11 0.94
CA LEU A 184 3.21 3.31 1.96
C LEU A 184 3.40 2.08 2.85
N GLU A 185 2.31 1.35 3.15
CA GLU A 185 2.39 0.09 3.88
C GLU A 185 3.13 -1.01 3.10
N VAL A 186 2.74 -1.24 1.84
CA VAL A 186 3.42 -2.20 0.96
C VAL A 186 4.89 -1.83 0.78
N LEU A 187 5.19 -0.55 0.55
CA LEU A 187 6.57 -0.07 0.39
C LEU A 187 7.40 -0.31 1.65
N ALA A 188 6.86 0.00 2.85
CA ALA A 188 7.55 -0.26 4.11
C ALA A 188 7.84 -1.76 4.30
N LEU A 189 6.86 -2.62 4.07
CA LEU A 189 7.03 -4.07 4.18
C LEU A 189 8.06 -4.62 3.18
N GLN A 190 8.07 -4.10 1.94
CA GLN A 190 9.06 -4.50 0.94
C GLN A 190 10.49 -4.04 1.32
N ILE A 191 10.62 -2.84 1.92
CA ILE A 191 11.90 -2.37 2.48
C ILE A 191 12.37 -3.30 3.59
N GLU A 192 11.49 -3.66 4.52
CA GLU A 192 11.80 -4.56 5.63
C GLU A 192 12.21 -5.95 5.14
N ALA A 193 11.46 -6.52 4.20
CA ALA A 193 11.80 -7.78 3.56
C ALA A 193 13.18 -7.74 2.88
N ALA A 194 13.50 -6.65 2.16
CA ALA A 194 14.80 -6.46 1.54
C ALA A 194 15.95 -6.27 2.56
N GLN A 195 15.62 -5.91 3.80
CA GLN A 195 16.55 -5.73 4.91
C GLN A 195 16.61 -6.94 5.86
N GLY A 196 15.91 -8.03 5.55
CA GLY A 196 15.98 -9.30 6.26
C GLY A 196 14.79 -9.62 7.17
N ASP A 197 13.74 -8.78 7.18
CA ASP A 197 12.52 -8.96 7.98
C ASP A 197 11.30 -9.18 7.08
N ALA A 198 11.22 -10.38 6.47
CA ALA A 198 10.26 -10.67 5.43
C ALA A 198 8.96 -11.29 5.97
N ASP A 199 7.82 -10.61 5.71
CA ASP A 199 6.47 -11.17 5.84
C ASP A 199 5.76 -11.16 4.47
N GLN A 200 6.04 -12.18 3.67
CA GLN A 200 5.50 -12.26 2.30
C GLN A 200 3.97 -12.38 2.28
N ALA A 201 3.37 -13.01 3.30
CA ALA A 201 1.92 -13.15 3.38
C ALA A 201 1.27 -11.77 3.56
N LYS A 202 1.80 -10.95 4.47
CA LYS A 202 1.33 -9.58 4.68
C LYS A 202 1.55 -8.69 3.47
N ILE A 203 2.71 -8.78 2.80
CA ILE A 203 2.96 -8.06 1.54
C ILE A 203 1.89 -8.37 0.49
N ASN A 204 1.57 -9.67 0.31
CA ASN A 204 0.56 -10.08 -0.67
C ASN A 204 -0.85 -9.59 -0.30
N GLU A 205 -1.20 -9.64 0.99
CA GLU A 205 -2.48 -9.14 1.51
C GLU A 205 -2.64 -7.65 1.23
N GLU A 206 -1.66 -6.84 1.64
CA GLU A 206 -1.73 -5.38 1.48
C GLU A 206 -1.62 -4.95 0.01
N THR A 207 -0.85 -5.68 -0.82
CA THR A 207 -0.81 -5.47 -2.27
C THR A 207 -2.17 -5.72 -2.93
N THR A 208 -2.91 -6.74 -2.47
CA THR A 208 -4.27 -7.02 -2.97
C THR A 208 -5.22 -5.87 -2.64
N LYS A 209 -5.17 -5.36 -1.41
CA LYS A 209 -5.98 -4.19 -1.00
C LYS A 209 -5.59 -2.93 -1.78
N LEU A 210 -4.30 -2.71 -2.01
CA LEU A 210 -3.81 -1.59 -2.82
C LEU A 210 -4.38 -1.66 -4.23
N ASN A 211 -4.23 -2.80 -4.91
CA ASN A 211 -4.71 -2.99 -6.29
C ASN A 211 -6.22 -2.77 -6.43
N LYS A 212 -7.00 -3.18 -5.43
CA LYS A 212 -8.43 -2.90 -5.37
C LYS A 212 -8.72 -1.40 -5.33
N ASN A 213 -8.06 -0.65 -4.46
CA ASN A 213 -8.29 0.79 -4.34
C ASN A 213 -7.75 1.58 -5.55
N VAL A 214 -6.64 1.15 -6.15
CA VAL A 214 -6.15 1.71 -7.43
C VAL A 214 -7.18 1.50 -8.54
N SER A 215 -7.84 0.35 -8.58
CA SER A 215 -8.91 0.10 -9.56
C SER A 215 -10.14 0.98 -9.31
N LEU A 216 -10.50 1.22 -8.04
CA LEU A 216 -11.60 2.13 -7.68
C LEU A 216 -11.27 3.58 -8.06
N ASP A 217 -10.05 4.05 -7.79
CA ASP A 217 -9.59 5.39 -8.20
C ASP A 217 -9.65 5.55 -9.72
N LYS A 218 -9.14 4.56 -10.48
CA LYS A 218 -9.23 4.54 -11.95
C LYS A 218 -10.65 4.53 -12.47
N ALA A 219 -11.57 3.82 -11.80
CA ALA A 219 -12.98 3.81 -12.19
C ALA A 219 -13.65 5.18 -11.97
N ALA A 220 -13.15 5.98 -11.02
CA ALA A 220 -13.59 7.35 -10.78
C ALA A 220 -12.84 8.39 -11.62
N ALA A 221 -12.05 7.98 -12.62
CA ALA A 221 -11.22 8.89 -13.42
C ALA A 221 -11.99 10.10 -13.96
N GLY A 222 -11.41 11.29 -13.78
CA GLY A 222 -12.02 12.55 -14.22
C GLY A 222 -13.06 13.14 -13.25
N GLN A 223 -13.47 12.41 -12.23
CA GLN A 223 -14.34 12.95 -11.19
C GLN A 223 -13.56 13.82 -10.19
N LYS A 224 -14.27 14.78 -9.59
CA LYS A 224 -13.72 15.61 -8.51
C LYS A 224 -13.37 14.74 -7.30
N SER A 225 -12.27 15.10 -6.65
CA SER A 225 -11.78 14.50 -5.41
C SER A 225 -11.45 15.62 -4.43
N VAL A 226 -11.87 15.48 -3.16
CA VAL A 226 -11.57 16.45 -2.10
C VAL A 226 -10.96 15.77 -0.88
N GLY A 227 -9.89 16.36 -0.35
CA GLY A 227 -9.25 15.97 0.90
C GLY A 227 -9.97 16.50 2.13
N VAL A 228 -9.33 16.31 3.28
CA VAL A 228 -9.84 16.69 4.61
C VAL A 228 -8.88 17.63 5.35
N THR A 229 -7.97 18.30 4.65
CA THR A 229 -6.93 19.15 5.28
C THR A 229 -7.50 20.35 6.04
N ASP A 230 -8.73 20.77 5.74
CA ASP A 230 -9.40 21.87 6.45
C ASP A 230 -10.00 21.44 7.80
N THR A 231 -10.23 20.13 7.98
CA THR A 231 -10.93 19.55 9.14
C THR A 231 -10.06 18.61 9.95
N PHE A 232 -9.00 18.06 9.35
CA PHE A 232 -8.02 17.16 9.95
C PHE A 232 -6.67 17.86 10.15
N SER A 233 -6.10 17.78 11.35
CA SER A 233 -4.88 18.51 11.75
C SER A 233 -3.65 17.63 11.99
N GLY A 234 -3.57 16.45 11.36
CA GLY A 234 -2.48 15.47 11.58
C GLY A 234 -1.18 15.70 10.81
#